data_AF-A0A5J4PDZ3-F1
#
_entry.id   AF-A0A5J4PDZ3-F1
#
_cell.length_a   1.000
_cell.length_b   1.000
_cell.length_c   1.000
_cell.angle_alpha   90.00
_cell.angle_beta   90.00
_cell.angle_gamma   90.00
#
_symmetry.space_group_name_H-M   'P 1'
#
loop_
_entity.id
_entity.type
_entity.pdbx_description
1 polymer ?
#
loop_
_entity_poly.entity_id
_entity_poly.type
_entity_poly.pdbx_seq_one_letter_code
_entity_poly.pdbx_strand_id
1 'polypeptide(L)'
;KYRQSLRSNTIMHLSKLPFRYWFVAFHLLTSTKKSFSAKELQHQLGHKNYEAIWALLHKLRMAMGKRDEQYTLSGILELEEGFFRQK
;
A
#
# COMPACT_ATOMS: atom_id res chain seq x y z
N LYS A 1 17.65 -25.73 14.57
CA LYS A 1 16.53 -25.40 13.65
C LYS A 1 16.10 -23.96 13.89
N TYR A 2 16.39 -23.04 12.97
CA TYR A 2 15.99 -21.64 13.07
C TYR A 2 14.52 -21.50 12.63
N ARG A 3 13.64 -21.00 13.51
CA ARG A 3 12.20 -20.89 13.24
C ARG A 3 11.92 -19.52 12.61
N GLN A 4 11.80 -19.47 11.29
CA GLN A 4 11.43 -18.24 10.58
C GLN A 4 9.91 -18.16 10.47
N SER A 5 9.35 -16.97 10.70
CA SER A 5 7.92 -16.73 10.47
C SER A 5 7.66 -16.57 8.97
N LEU A 6 6.44 -16.83 8.51
CA LEU A 6 6.04 -16.56 7.12
C LEU A 6 6.12 -15.06 6.74
N ARG A 7 6.29 -14.18 7.72
CA ARG A 7 6.48 -12.73 7.54
C ARG A 7 7.95 -12.34 7.48
N SER A 8 8.87 -13.25 7.78
CA SER A 8 10.31 -13.00 7.78
C SER A 8 10.77 -12.60 6.38
N ASN A 9 11.61 -11.57 6.31
CA ASN A 9 12.10 -10.97 5.06
C ASN A 9 11.03 -10.42 4.10
N THR A 10 9.84 -10.09 4.61
CA THR A 10 8.78 -9.42 3.83
C THR A 10 8.51 -8.02 4.37
N ILE A 11 7.70 -7.23 3.66
CA ILE A 11 7.20 -5.94 4.17
C ILE A 11 6.37 -6.08 5.47
N MET A 12 5.90 -7.30 5.77
CA MET A 12 5.15 -7.64 6.98
C MET A 12 6.08 -8.02 8.16
N HIS A 13 7.40 -8.03 7.93
CA HIS A 13 8.37 -8.38 8.95
C HIS A 13 8.23 -7.48 10.19
N LEU A 14 8.29 -8.10 11.37
CA LEU A 14 8.10 -7.44 12.68
C LEU A 14 6.75 -6.73 12.88
N SER A 15 5.79 -6.87 11.96
CA SER A 15 4.46 -6.31 12.15
C SER A 15 3.69 -7.10 13.21
N LYS A 16 3.03 -6.40 14.13
CA LYS A 16 2.10 -7.00 15.11
C LYS A 16 0.69 -7.19 14.53
N LEU A 17 0.44 -6.72 13.31
CA LEU A 17 -0.87 -6.83 12.68
C LEU A 17 -1.13 -8.25 12.18
N PRO A 18 -2.40 -8.72 12.22
CA PRO A 18 -2.81 -9.98 11.63
C PRO A 18 -2.48 -10.04 10.13
N PHE A 19 -2.11 -11.23 9.65
CA PHE A 19 -1.77 -11.46 8.24
C PHE A 19 -2.93 -11.13 7.29
N ARG A 20 -4.17 -11.40 7.72
CA ARG A 20 -5.38 -11.10 6.95
C ARG A 20 -5.54 -9.62 6.61
N TYR A 21 -5.10 -8.72 7.50
CA TYR A 21 -5.20 -7.28 7.26
C TYR A 21 -4.32 -6.84 6.09
N TRP A 22 -3.15 -7.44 5.95
CA TRP A 22 -2.27 -7.17 4.83
C TRP A 22 -2.90 -7.60 3.51
N PHE A 23 -3.51 -8.79 3.45
CA PHE A 23 -4.18 -9.24 2.23
C PHE A 23 -5.37 -8.39 1.84
N VAL A 24 -6.21 -8.00 2.79
CA VAL A 24 -7.34 -7.10 2.51
C VAL A 24 -6.81 -5.76 2.02
N ALA A 25 -5.77 -5.21 2.66
CA ALA A 25 -5.17 -3.96 2.21
C ALA A 25 -4.55 -4.05 0.81
N PHE A 26 -3.85 -5.15 0.49
CA PHE A 26 -3.33 -5.41 -0.86
C PHE A 26 -4.46 -5.48 -1.89
N HIS A 27 -5.52 -6.23 -1.58
CA HIS A 27 -6.67 -6.37 -2.46
C HIS A 27 -7.34 -5.02 -2.72
N LEU A 28 -7.60 -4.23 -1.68
CA LEU A 28 -8.21 -2.91 -1.82
C LEU A 28 -7.32 -1.98 -2.65
N LEU A 29 -6.02 -1.91 -2.37
CA LEU A 29 -5.09 -1.04 -3.11
C LEU A 29 -4.94 -1.40 -4.58
N THR A 30 -5.08 -2.67 -4.94
CA THR A 30 -4.91 -3.15 -6.32
C THR A 30 -6.20 -3.21 -7.12
N SER A 31 -7.36 -3.21 -6.45
CA SER A 31 -8.67 -3.33 -7.13
C SER A 31 -9.22 -2.02 -7.66
N THR A 32 -8.61 -0.87 -7.34
CA THR A 32 -9.10 0.45 -7.76
C THR A 32 -7.97 1.32 -8.29
N LYS A 33 -8.30 2.16 -9.27
CA LYS A 33 -7.41 3.25 -9.72
C LYS A 33 -7.32 4.39 -8.70
N LYS A 34 -8.28 4.49 -7.77
CA LYS A 34 -8.36 5.60 -6.80
C LYS A 34 -7.55 5.32 -5.53
N SER A 35 -7.03 6.37 -4.91
CA SER A 35 -6.30 6.23 -3.66
C SER A 35 -7.25 5.97 -2.47
N PHE A 36 -6.90 5.01 -1.62
CA PHE A 36 -7.63 4.73 -0.38
C PHE A 36 -7.15 5.61 0.79
N SER A 37 -8.06 6.19 1.57
CA SER A 37 -7.66 6.85 2.81
C SER A 37 -7.32 5.82 3.89
N ALA A 38 -6.42 6.16 4.81
CA ALA A 38 -6.12 5.28 5.96
C ALA A 38 -7.35 5.06 6.85
N LYS A 39 -8.24 6.05 6.93
CA LYS A 39 -9.48 5.99 7.71
C LYS A 39 -10.51 5.05 7.07
N GLU A 40 -10.61 5.07 5.74
CA GLU A 40 -11.44 4.10 5.00
C GLU A 40 -10.89 2.69 5.17
N LEU A 41 -9.58 2.51 5.02
CA LEU A 41 -8.96 1.20 5.25
C LEU A 41 -9.18 0.71 6.70
N GLN A 42 -9.14 1.61 7.69
CA GLN A 42 -9.44 1.29 9.07
C GLN A 42 -10.89 0.83 9.24
N HIS A 43 -11.84 1.52 8.59
CA HIS A 43 -13.25 1.16 8.60
C HIS A 43 -13.48 -0.24 8.02
N GLN A 44 -12.91 -0.53 6.83
CA GLN A 44 -13.01 -1.83 6.17
C GLN A 44 -12.38 -2.97 6.99
N LEU A 45 -11.29 -2.70 7.72
CA LEU A 45 -10.60 -3.69 8.55
C LEU A 45 -11.18 -3.83 9.96
N GLY A 46 -12.04 -2.89 10.39
CA GLY A 46 -12.58 -2.83 11.75
C GLY A 46 -11.51 -2.69 12.85
N HIS A 47 -10.35 -2.09 12.55
CA HIS A 47 -9.25 -2.00 13.50
C HIS A 47 -9.36 -0.77 14.41
N LYS A 48 -9.08 -0.96 15.71
CA LYS A 48 -9.22 0.11 16.72
C LYS A 48 -8.20 1.23 16.57
N ASN A 49 -6.95 0.91 16.22
CA ASN A 49 -5.88 1.91 16.15
C ASN A 49 -5.68 2.41 14.71
N TYR A 50 -5.90 3.71 14.50
CA TYR A 50 -5.65 4.37 13.22
C TYR A 50 -4.16 4.33 12.83
N GLU A 51 -3.24 4.58 13.77
CA GLU A 51 -1.81 4.70 13.49
C GLU A 51 -1.22 3.41 12.91
N ALA A 52 -1.69 2.25 13.41
CA ALA A 52 -1.24 0.96 12.91
C ALA A 52 -1.68 0.72 11.46
N ILE A 53 -2.91 1.12 11.11
CA ILE A 53 -3.42 1.02 9.73
C ILE A 53 -2.74 2.04 8.82
N TRP A 54 -2.51 3.26 9.31
CA TRP A 54 -1.77 4.29 8.60
C TRP A 54 -0.35 3.81 8.27
N ALA A 55 0.38 3.26 9.24
CA ALA A 55 1.72 2.74 9.02
C ALA A 55 1.74 1.56 8.03
N LEU A 56 0.74 0.67 8.09
CA LEU A 56 0.57 -0.41 7.12
C LEU A 56 0.37 0.14 5.71
N LEU A 57 -0.56 1.11 5.54
CA LEU A 57 -0.87 1.70 4.25
C LEU A 57 0.34 2.43 3.65
N HIS A 58 1.09 3.17 4.47
CA HIS A 58 2.31 3.85 4.03
C HIS A 58 3.41 2.87 3.62
N LYS A 59 3.62 1.78 4.37
CA LYS A 59 4.56 0.72 3.97
C LYS A 59 4.20 0.11 2.62
N LEU A 60 2.91 -0.14 2.38
CA LEU A 60 2.43 -0.66 1.10
C LEU A 60 2.69 0.31 -0.05
N ARG A 61 2.34 1.58 0.12
CA ARG A 61 2.58 2.62 -0.89
C ARG A 61 4.05 2.81 -1.20
N MET A 62 4.92 2.81 -0.18
CA MET A 62 6.36 2.90 -0.40
C MET A 62 6.89 1.68 -1.17
N ALA A 63 6.40 0.48 -0.89
CA ALA A 63 6.79 -0.73 -1.61
C ALA A 63 6.33 -0.68 -3.08
N MET A 64 5.10 -0.23 -3.33
CA MET A 64 4.57 -0.03 -4.69
C MET A 64 5.36 1.05 -5.44
N GLY A 65 5.60 2.21 -4.83
CA GLY A 65 6.36 3.30 -5.44
C GLY A 65 7.80 2.91 -5.80
N LYS A 66 8.50 2.18 -4.92
CA LYS A 66 9.84 1.64 -5.23
C LYS A 66 9.84 0.65 -6.40
N ARG A 67 8.73 -0.06 -6.60
CA ARG A 67 8.58 -0.96 -7.74
C ARG A 67 8.31 -0.17 -9.01
N ASP A 68 7.44 0.84 -8.93
CA ASP A 68 7.10 1.70 -10.06
C ASP A 68 8.30 2.52 -10.55
N GLU A 69 9.18 2.97 -9.65
CA GLU A 69 10.42 3.67 -9.97
C GLU A 69 11.38 2.84 -10.86
N GLN A 70 11.25 1.52 -10.88
CA GLN A 70 12.04 0.65 -11.74
C GLN A 70 11.60 0.70 -13.21
N TYR A 71 10.43 1.27 -13.49
CA TYR A 71 9.87 1.36 -14.84
C TYR A 71 9.95 2.81 -15.34
N THR A 72 10.55 2.99 -16.52
CA THR A 72 10.50 4.27 -17.23
C THR A 72 9.35 4.25 -18.22
N LEU A 73 8.39 5.16 -18.04
CA LEU A 73 7.32 5.36 -19.02
C LEU A 73 7.93 5.84 -20.34
N SER A 74 7.63 5.15 -21.44
CA SER A 74 8.09 5.49 -22.78
C SER A 74 6.94 5.45 -23.78
N GLY A 75 7.06 6.22 -24.87
CA GLY A 75 6.00 6.38 -25.87
C GLY A 75 5.09 7.59 -25.61
N ILE A 76 3.90 7.57 -26.21
CA ILE A 76 2.90 8.63 -26.06
C ILE A 76 2.21 8.44 -24.71
N LEU A 77 2.38 9.41 -23.82
CA LEU A 77 1.74 9.43 -22.50
C LEU A 77 0.44 10.22 -22.59
N GLU A 78 -0.69 9.55 -22.38
CA GLU A 78 -1.98 10.20 -22.24
C GLU A 78 -2.35 10.28 -20.75
N LEU A 79 -2.54 11.51 -20.26
CA LEU A 79 -2.90 11.79 -18.88
C LEU A 79 -4.39 12.11 -18.82
N GLU A 80 -5.21 11.25 -18.21
CA GLU A 80 -6.67 11.45 -18.14
C GLU A 80 -7.07 12.64 -17.25
N GLU A 81 -6.36 12.90 -16.14
CA GLU A 81 -6.69 13.95 -15.17
C GLU A 81 -5.43 14.70 -14.70
N GLY A 82 -4.92 15.63 -15.53
CA GLY A 82 -3.78 16.49 -15.18
C GLY A 82 -4.15 17.96 -15.05
N PHE A 83 -4.26 18.49 -13.82
CA PHE A 83 -4.30 19.94 -13.58
C PHE A 83 -2.88 20.48 -13.38
N PHE A 84 -2.31 21.05 -14.42
CA PHE A 84 -1.04 21.76 -14.33
C PHE A 84 -1.30 23.26 -14.21
N ARG A 85 -0.98 23.85 -13.06
CA ARG A 85 -0.93 25.31 -12.93
C ARG A 85 0.35 25.80 -13.61
N GLN A 86 0.21 26.39 -14.81
CA GLN A 86 1.30 27.17 -15.40
C GLN A 86 1.63 28.36 -14.50
N LYS A 87 2.94 28.62 -14.33
CA LYS A 87 3.46 29.83 -13.68
C LYS A 87 3.34 31.03 -14.60
#